data_AF-A0A3N0IVE6-F1
#
_entry.id   AF-A0A3N0IVE6-F1
#
_cell.length_a   1.000
_cell.length_b   1.000
_cell.length_c   1.000
_cell.angle_alpha   90.00
_cell.angle_beta   90.00
_cell.angle_gamma   90.00
#
_symmetry.space_group_name_H-M   'P 1'
#
loop_
_entity.id
_entity.type
_entity.pdbx_description
1 polymer ?
#
loop_
_entity_poly.entity_id
_entity_poly.type
_entity_poly.pdbx_seq_one_letter_code
_entity_poly.pdbx_strand_id
1 'polypeptide(L)'
;MRRALAAGAHRPCPQRRGRARRCAGRAGVSPGGHGRVRPCARASSPLPPSTRFSLWFPVVFPIMGGRSGGASRRGKRGVSMGEQAKEAVRLYAKGCTCAQSVLVPFADELGLDEEGALKMAEGYGGGFAATQEMCGAMVAATAIISHRYSTGVPGDLEGRAVVFGKVRAALGEFEQKYHGVTCFDVLRGEPPVPFKCAEKVKNAALIVEKMQKASEEPAS
;
A
#
# COMPACT_ATOMS: atom_id res chain seq x y z
N MET A 1 -30.83 -45.52 38.29
CA MET A 1 -29.64 -44.85 37.72
C MET A 1 -29.83 -44.64 36.23
N ARG A 2 -30.08 -43.39 35.78
CA ARG A 2 -29.69 -42.84 34.47
C ARG A 2 -30.04 -41.34 34.49
N ARG A 3 -29.01 -40.51 34.33
CA ARG A 3 -29.05 -39.03 34.26
C ARG A 3 -29.57 -38.61 32.89
N ALA A 4 -30.43 -37.59 32.83
CA ALA A 4 -30.66 -36.78 31.64
C ALA A 4 -30.16 -35.35 31.92
N LEU A 5 -29.33 -34.86 31.00
CA LEU A 5 -28.56 -33.61 31.07
C LEU A 5 -29.45 -32.41 30.73
N ALA A 6 -29.32 -31.35 31.54
CA ALA A 6 -29.94 -30.05 31.32
C ALA A 6 -29.14 -29.21 30.30
N ALA A 7 -29.87 -28.48 29.45
CA ALA A 7 -29.34 -27.56 28.45
C ALA A 7 -28.64 -26.34 29.10
N GLY A 8 -27.40 -26.08 28.68
CA GLY A 8 -26.62 -24.92 29.09
C GLY A 8 -26.94 -23.68 28.26
N ALA A 9 -27.20 -22.57 28.93
CA ALA A 9 -27.57 -21.28 28.39
C ALA A 9 -26.42 -20.56 27.65
N HIS A 10 -26.70 -20.10 26.42
CA HIS A 10 -25.86 -19.12 25.71
C HIS A 10 -26.01 -17.73 26.34
N ARG A 11 -24.90 -17.12 26.76
CA ARG A 11 -24.85 -15.71 27.18
C ARG A 11 -24.64 -14.81 25.95
N PRO A 12 -25.44 -13.74 25.74
CA PRO A 12 -25.20 -12.78 24.67
C PRO A 12 -24.09 -11.78 25.00
N CYS A 13 -23.35 -11.39 23.96
CA CYS A 13 -22.26 -10.42 23.96
C CYS A 13 -22.77 -8.97 24.21
N PRO A 14 -22.16 -8.18 25.10
CA PRO A 14 -22.62 -6.82 25.39
C PRO A 14 -22.07 -5.81 24.37
N GLN A 15 -22.99 -5.12 23.68
CA GLN A 15 -22.70 -4.01 22.77
C GLN A 15 -22.10 -2.78 23.51
N ARG A 16 -20.98 -2.24 23.01
CA ARG A 16 -20.61 -0.80 23.07
C ARG A 16 -20.68 -0.26 21.65
N ARG A 17 -21.72 0.49 21.26
CA ARG A 17 -22.00 1.94 21.47
C ARG A 17 -21.21 2.87 20.53
N GLY A 18 -21.96 3.46 19.58
CA GLY A 18 -21.63 4.65 18.77
C GLY A 18 -21.10 4.28 17.38
N ARG A 19 -21.78 4.53 16.25
CA ARG A 19 -22.49 5.74 15.83
C ARG A 19 -23.61 5.34 14.84
N ALA A 20 -24.86 5.47 15.27
CA ALA A 20 -26.02 5.37 14.40
C ALA A 20 -26.50 6.78 14.04
N ARG A 21 -26.60 7.06 12.75
CA ARG A 21 -27.68 7.84 12.12
C ARG A 21 -27.99 7.04 10.85
N ARG A 22 -28.96 6.10 10.82
CA ARG A 22 -30.43 6.28 10.71
C ARG A 22 -30.78 7.48 9.82
N CYS A 23 -31.57 7.32 8.76
CA CYS A 23 -32.86 6.63 8.78
C CYS A 23 -33.17 5.92 7.44
N ALA A 24 -33.42 4.62 7.50
CA ALA A 24 -34.45 3.97 6.68
C ALA A 24 -35.56 3.53 7.65
N GLY A 25 -36.78 4.00 7.36
CA GLY A 25 -37.91 4.10 8.27
C GLY A 25 -38.57 2.77 8.66
N ARG A 26 -39.22 2.82 9.82
CA ARG A 26 -40.25 1.85 10.25
C ARG A 26 -41.61 2.39 9.83
N ALA A 27 -42.42 1.51 9.27
CA ALA A 27 -43.78 1.74 8.81
C ALA A 27 -44.68 2.34 9.90
N GLY A 28 -45.37 3.43 9.54
CA GLY A 28 -46.59 3.94 10.17
C GLY A 28 -47.60 4.22 9.06
N VAL A 29 -48.82 3.73 9.23
CA VAL A 29 -49.93 3.83 8.28
C VAL A 29 -50.63 5.18 8.43
N SER A 30 -50.80 5.92 7.32
CA SER A 30 -52.01 6.71 6.97
C SER A 30 -51.86 7.39 5.58
N PRO A 31 -52.95 7.83 4.93
CA PRO A 31 -53.23 7.49 3.54
C PRO A 31 -52.98 8.63 2.55
N GLY A 32 -52.88 8.26 1.26
CA GLY A 32 -53.08 9.16 0.13
C GLY A 32 -51.80 9.82 -0.38
N GLY A 33 -51.44 9.53 -1.64
CA GLY A 33 -50.38 10.24 -2.35
C GLY A 33 -49.69 9.37 -3.38
N HIS A 34 -50.22 9.36 -4.60
CA HIS A 34 -49.55 8.80 -5.76
C HIS A 34 -48.21 9.50 -6.00
N GLY A 35 -47.11 8.74 -6.02
CA GLY A 35 -45.80 9.25 -6.39
C GLY A 35 -44.89 8.14 -6.87
N ARG A 36 -44.82 7.93 -8.19
CA ARG A 36 -43.87 7.02 -8.83
C ARG A 36 -42.45 7.47 -8.51
N VAL A 37 -41.65 6.60 -7.89
CA VAL A 37 -40.21 6.81 -7.78
C VAL A 37 -39.57 6.41 -9.11
N ARG A 38 -39.16 7.40 -9.91
CA ARG A 38 -38.34 7.22 -11.11
C ARG A 38 -36.89 6.94 -10.69
N PRO A 39 -36.18 5.98 -11.28
CA PRO A 39 -34.74 5.87 -11.10
C PRO A 39 -34.01 7.02 -11.82
N CYS A 40 -33.04 7.63 -11.14
CA CYS A 40 -32.12 8.59 -11.74
C CYS A 40 -31.36 7.93 -12.90
N ALA A 41 -31.64 8.40 -14.10
CA ALA A 41 -30.93 8.02 -15.31
C ALA A 41 -29.45 8.42 -15.19
N ARG A 42 -28.58 7.45 -15.45
CA ARG A 42 -27.15 7.65 -15.73
C ARG A 42 -26.98 8.64 -16.87
N ALA A 43 -26.22 9.70 -16.64
CA ALA A 43 -25.67 10.54 -17.71
C ALA A 43 -24.48 9.80 -18.34
N SER A 44 -24.63 9.39 -19.59
CA SER A 44 -23.58 8.82 -20.43
C SER A 44 -23.16 9.89 -21.43
N SER A 45 -21.92 10.35 -21.39
CA SER A 45 -21.30 11.14 -22.47
C SER A 45 -20.21 10.28 -23.09
N PRO A 46 -20.30 9.88 -24.38
CA PRO A 46 -19.18 9.23 -25.06
C PRO A 46 -18.23 10.28 -25.66
N LEU A 47 -16.94 10.11 -25.36
CA LEU A 47 -15.82 10.75 -26.06
C LEU A 47 -15.62 10.11 -27.44
N PRO A 48 -15.13 10.85 -28.46
CA PRO A 48 -14.72 10.27 -29.74
C PRO A 48 -13.25 9.79 -29.70
N PRO A 49 -12.91 8.64 -30.31
CA PRO A 49 -11.51 8.29 -30.54
C PRO A 49 -11.08 8.51 -32.00
N SER A 50 -9.84 9.00 -32.09
CA SER A 50 -8.78 8.68 -33.04
C SER A 50 -9.05 8.71 -34.54
N THR A 51 -8.22 9.47 -35.26
CA THR A 51 -7.79 9.10 -36.62
C THR A 51 -6.49 9.78 -37.00
N ARG A 52 -5.73 9.08 -37.86
CA ARG A 52 -4.47 9.44 -38.54
C ARG A 52 -3.20 9.22 -37.70
N PHE A 53 -2.57 8.04 -37.75
CA PHE A 53 -2.01 7.35 -38.92
C PHE A 53 -1.01 8.24 -39.65
N SER A 54 0.28 8.06 -39.34
CA SER A 54 1.30 8.12 -40.37
C SER A 54 2.40 7.12 -40.03
N LEU A 55 2.40 6.04 -40.79
CA LEU A 55 3.53 5.14 -40.93
C LEU A 55 4.72 5.94 -41.44
N TRP A 56 5.87 5.73 -40.80
CA TRP A 56 7.14 5.80 -41.52
C TRP A 56 7.99 4.61 -41.06
N PHE A 57 8.00 3.61 -41.93
CA PHE A 57 8.83 2.41 -41.90
C PHE A 57 10.22 2.76 -42.49
N PRO A 58 11.19 1.84 -42.48
CA PRO A 58 12.27 1.69 -41.52
C PRO A 58 13.63 2.12 -42.12
N VAL A 59 14.67 2.26 -41.30
CA VAL A 59 16.05 2.06 -41.79
C VAL A 59 16.78 1.14 -40.83
N VAL A 60 17.05 -0.05 -41.34
CA VAL A 60 17.89 -1.10 -40.74
C VAL A 60 19.34 -0.65 -40.82
N PHE A 61 20.06 -0.71 -39.71
CA PHE A 61 21.54 -0.72 -39.72
C PHE A 61 22.03 -1.83 -38.77
N PRO A 62 22.77 -2.84 -39.28
CA PRO A 62 23.32 -3.92 -38.46
C PRO A 62 24.76 -3.60 -38.06
N ILE A 63 25.10 -3.67 -36.76
CA ILE A 63 26.49 -3.81 -36.31
C ILE A 63 26.56 -4.77 -35.11
N MET A 64 26.98 -6.00 -35.44
CA MET A 64 27.91 -6.88 -34.73
C MET A 64 28.17 -6.70 -33.22
N GLY A 65 27.90 -7.78 -32.47
CA GLY A 65 28.91 -8.48 -31.66
C GLY A 65 29.42 -7.83 -30.36
N GLY A 66 29.07 -8.43 -29.21
CA GLY A 66 29.74 -8.12 -27.94
C GLY A 66 29.16 -8.87 -26.74
N ARG A 67 29.73 -10.04 -26.46
CA ARG A 67 29.47 -10.85 -25.26
C ARG A 67 30.39 -10.34 -24.14
N SER A 68 29.85 -9.85 -23.02
CA SER A 68 30.61 -9.78 -21.76
C SER A 68 29.73 -9.50 -20.55
N GLY A 69 29.79 -10.42 -19.58
CA GLY A 69 30.06 -10.09 -18.17
C GLY A 69 28.99 -9.34 -17.40
N GLY A 70 28.40 -10.04 -16.43
CA GLY A 70 27.75 -9.40 -15.29
C GLY A 70 28.67 -8.36 -14.66
N ALA A 71 28.16 -7.16 -14.48
CA ALA A 71 28.81 -6.11 -13.73
C ALA A 71 27.79 -5.58 -12.73
N SER A 72 27.93 -6.06 -11.50
CA SER A 72 27.52 -5.33 -10.31
C SER A 72 28.03 -3.89 -10.45
N ARG A 73 27.11 -2.95 -10.66
CA ARG A 73 27.44 -1.52 -10.74
C ARG A 73 26.90 -0.84 -9.49
N ARG A 74 27.67 -0.96 -8.42
CA ARG A 74 27.56 -0.12 -7.23
C ARG A 74 28.38 1.15 -7.47
N GLY A 75 27.73 2.32 -7.43
CA GLY A 75 28.39 3.60 -7.12
C GLY A 75 28.27 4.74 -8.13
N LYS A 76 27.63 5.85 -7.72
CA LYS A 76 28.20 7.21 -7.68
C LYS A 76 27.30 8.16 -6.85
N ARG A 77 27.92 8.85 -5.89
CA ARG A 77 27.32 9.74 -4.88
C ARG A 77 27.20 11.18 -5.39
N GLY A 78 26.02 11.76 -5.20
CA GLY A 78 25.71 13.19 -5.23
C GLY A 78 24.35 13.32 -4.56
N VAL A 79 24.28 13.94 -3.38
CA VAL A 79 23.11 13.99 -2.45
C VAL A 79 22.09 12.87 -2.74
N SER A 80 22.53 11.63 -2.52
CA SER A 80 21.99 10.50 -3.30
C SER A 80 20.66 10.04 -2.73
N MET A 81 19.57 10.35 -3.43
CA MET A 81 18.37 9.51 -3.40
C MET A 81 18.83 8.05 -3.50
N GLY A 82 18.47 7.24 -2.50
CA GLY A 82 19.01 5.89 -2.40
C GLY A 82 18.58 5.00 -3.55
N GLU A 83 19.36 3.94 -3.77
CA GLU A 83 19.19 3.06 -4.92
C GLU A 83 17.80 2.41 -4.91
N GLN A 84 17.30 2.04 -3.73
CA GLN A 84 15.97 1.45 -3.54
C GLN A 84 14.87 2.48 -3.77
N ALA A 85 15.02 3.71 -3.28
CA ALA A 85 14.06 4.78 -3.56
C ALA A 85 13.96 5.14 -5.06
N LYS A 86 15.06 5.07 -5.81
CA LYS A 86 15.05 5.26 -7.27
C LYS A 86 14.32 4.13 -7.97
N GLU A 87 14.63 2.90 -7.58
CA GLU A 87 13.98 1.72 -8.16
C GLU A 87 12.48 1.68 -7.86
N ALA A 88 12.08 2.09 -6.64
CA ALA A 88 10.68 2.19 -6.26
C ALA A 88 9.89 3.13 -7.19
N VAL A 89 10.44 4.31 -7.48
CA VAL A 89 9.81 5.26 -8.41
C VAL A 89 9.75 4.68 -9.83
N ARG A 90 10.80 3.97 -10.26
CA ARG A 90 10.84 3.32 -11.58
C ARG A 90 9.75 2.25 -11.71
N LEU A 91 9.58 1.40 -10.70
CA LEU A 91 8.55 0.36 -10.70
C LEU A 91 7.15 0.96 -10.66
N TYR A 92 6.94 2.01 -9.87
CA TYR A 92 5.65 2.70 -9.83
C TYR A 92 5.28 3.29 -11.20
N ALA A 93 6.26 3.88 -11.90
CA ALA A 93 6.07 4.38 -13.27
C ALA A 93 5.75 3.27 -14.28
N LYS A 94 6.12 2.01 -14.01
CA LYS A 94 5.81 0.84 -14.84
C LYS A 94 4.42 0.24 -14.56
N GLY A 95 3.66 0.78 -13.62
CA GLY A 95 2.30 0.33 -13.31
C GLY A 95 2.18 -0.56 -12.07
N CYS A 96 3.25 -0.76 -11.31
CA CYS A 96 3.16 -1.40 -10.01
C CYS A 96 2.32 -0.54 -9.04
N THR A 97 1.63 -1.19 -8.09
CA THR A 97 0.97 -0.47 -7.00
C THR A 97 2.00 0.24 -6.12
N CYS A 98 1.55 1.20 -5.29
CA CYS A 98 2.44 1.89 -4.37
C CYS A 98 3.14 0.95 -3.37
N ALA A 99 2.48 -0.15 -2.96
CA ALA A 99 3.07 -1.14 -2.08
C ALA A 99 4.07 -2.04 -2.80
N GLN A 100 3.71 -2.57 -3.98
CA GLN A 100 4.62 -3.35 -4.81
C GLN A 100 5.90 -2.57 -5.11
N SER A 101 5.75 -1.31 -5.48
CA SER A 101 6.87 -0.42 -5.79
C SER A 101 7.81 -0.20 -4.62
N VAL A 102 7.31 -0.21 -3.38
CA VAL A 102 8.16 -0.08 -2.18
C VAL A 102 8.73 -1.42 -1.74
N LEU A 103 8.00 -2.54 -1.89
CA LEU A 103 8.45 -3.85 -1.41
C LEU A 103 9.52 -4.48 -2.32
N VAL A 104 9.31 -4.45 -3.64
CA VAL A 104 10.15 -5.14 -4.62
C VAL A 104 11.63 -4.71 -4.58
N PRO A 105 11.98 -3.41 -4.44
CA PRO A 105 13.38 -3.00 -4.31
C PRO A 105 14.12 -3.58 -3.10
N PHE A 106 13.38 -4.12 -2.12
CA PHE A 106 13.91 -4.75 -0.91
C PHE A 106 13.67 -6.27 -0.90
N ALA A 107 13.19 -6.87 -1.99
CA ALA A 107 12.85 -8.29 -2.05
C ALA A 107 14.03 -9.20 -1.66
N ASP A 108 15.23 -8.89 -2.16
CA ASP A 108 16.45 -9.63 -1.84
C ASP A 108 16.75 -9.63 -0.32
N GLU A 109 16.52 -8.50 0.36
CA GLU A 109 16.70 -8.39 1.82
C GLU A 109 15.67 -9.21 2.60
N LEU A 110 14.49 -9.42 2.00
CA LEU A 110 13.40 -10.21 2.57
C LEU A 110 13.53 -11.72 2.29
N GLY A 111 14.54 -12.12 1.48
CA GLY A 111 14.66 -13.49 0.98
C GLY A 111 13.53 -13.86 0.01
N LEU A 112 12.94 -12.87 -0.67
CA LEU A 112 11.90 -13.06 -1.68
C LEU A 112 12.48 -12.86 -3.07
N ASP A 113 11.95 -13.57 -4.06
CA ASP A 113 12.13 -13.20 -5.45
C ASP A 113 11.20 -12.03 -5.84
N GLU A 114 11.50 -11.40 -6.97
CA GLU A 114 10.71 -10.27 -7.47
C GLU A 114 9.23 -10.65 -7.67
N GLU A 115 8.97 -11.86 -8.20
CA GLU A 115 7.61 -12.36 -8.43
C GLU A 115 6.83 -12.54 -7.11
N GLY A 116 7.46 -13.14 -6.09
CA GLY A 116 6.88 -13.32 -4.77
C GLY A 116 6.57 -11.98 -4.10
N ALA A 117 7.49 -11.01 -4.19
CA ALA A 117 7.28 -9.66 -3.65
C ALA A 117 6.12 -8.94 -4.37
N LEU A 118 6.03 -9.05 -5.71
CA LEU A 118 4.93 -8.48 -6.50
C LEU A 118 3.58 -9.06 -6.09
N LYS A 119 3.49 -10.40 -6.00
CA LYS A 119 2.26 -11.11 -5.62
C LYS A 119 1.83 -10.77 -4.19
N MET A 120 2.77 -10.72 -3.26
CA MET A 120 2.50 -10.45 -1.85
C MET A 120 1.93 -9.04 -1.63
N ALA A 121 2.46 -8.04 -2.35
CA ALA A 121 2.11 -6.63 -2.13
C ALA A 121 0.95 -6.11 -2.98
N GLU A 122 0.49 -6.86 -3.99
CA GLU A 122 -0.52 -6.39 -4.95
C GLU A 122 -1.80 -5.87 -4.27
N GLY A 123 -2.33 -6.67 -3.34
CA GLY A 123 -3.56 -6.36 -2.62
C GLY A 123 -3.49 -5.08 -1.79
N TYR A 124 -2.31 -4.61 -1.40
CA TYR A 124 -2.17 -3.40 -0.56
C TYR A 124 -2.40 -2.09 -1.33
N GLY A 125 -2.53 -2.14 -2.66
CA GLY A 125 -2.78 -1.00 -3.52
C GLY A 125 -4.05 -0.19 -3.14
N GLY A 126 -3.96 1.14 -3.23
CA GLY A 126 -5.07 2.03 -2.85
C GLY A 126 -5.49 1.91 -1.37
N GLY A 127 -4.59 1.37 -0.54
CA GLY A 127 -4.81 1.12 0.87
C GLY A 127 -5.65 -0.12 1.18
N PHE A 128 -5.45 -1.18 0.38
CA PHE A 128 -5.94 -2.58 0.50
C PHE A 128 -6.96 -3.11 -0.51
N ALA A 129 -7.54 -2.25 -1.33
CA ALA A 129 -8.29 -2.57 -2.56
C ALA A 129 -9.06 -1.31 -2.97
N ALA A 130 -8.36 -0.17 -2.97
CA ALA A 130 -8.97 1.15 -3.11
C ALA A 130 -10.01 1.52 -2.02
N THR A 131 -9.96 0.87 -0.85
CA THR A 131 -10.79 1.21 0.32
C THR A 131 -10.31 2.45 1.08
N GLN A 132 -9.12 2.96 0.75
CA GLN A 132 -8.48 4.13 1.35
C GLN A 132 -8.16 4.02 2.85
N GLU A 133 -8.01 2.79 3.36
CA GLU A 133 -7.61 2.50 4.74
C GLU A 133 -6.10 2.76 4.93
N MET A 134 -5.31 1.80 5.41
CA MET A 134 -3.89 2.02 5.68
C MET A 134 -3.09 2.25 4.38
N CYS A 135 -2.19 3.24 4.34
CA CYS A 135 -1.38 3.52 3.15
C CYS A 135 -0.52 2.31 2.74
N GLY A 136 -0.74 1.76 1.54
CA GLY A 136 -0.03 0.57 1.06
C GLY A 136 1.49 0.71 1.00
N ALA A 137 2.01 1.90 0.69
CA ALA A 137 3.44 2.17 0.72
C ALA A 137 4.03 2.02 2.13
N MET A 138 3.29 2.47 3.17
CA MET A 138 3.72 2.33 4.56
C MET A 138 3.54 0.93 5.10
N VAL A 139 2.58 0.15 4.58
CA VAL A 139 2.48 -1.28 4.90
C VAL A 139 3.70 -2.04 4.38
N ALA A 140 4.10 -1.80 3.13
CA ALA A 140 5.32 -2.37 2.57
C ALA A 140 6.56 -1.94 3.38
N ALA A 141 6.70 -0.64 3.69
CA ALA A 141 7.79 -0.14 4.53
C ALA A 141 7.83 -0.81 5.90
N THR A 142 6.66 -1.00 6.54
CA THR A 142 6.54 -1.66 7.84
C THR A 142 6.97 -3.13 7.75
N ALA A 143 6.61 -3.84 6.68
CA ALA A 143 7.06 -5.21 6.46
C ALA A 143 8.59 -5.30 6.35
N ILE A 144 9.22 -4.38 5.61
CA ILE A 144 10.68 -4.33 5.46
C ILE A 144 11.38 -4.05 6.78
N ILE A 145 10.93 -3.03 7.52
CA ILE A 145 11.47 -2.69 8.85
C ILE A 145 11.29 -3.87 9.80
N SER A 146 10.10 -4.49 9.81
CA SER A 146 9.82 -5.62 10.71
C SER A 146 10.72 -6.80 10.40
N HIS A 147 10.91 -7.16 9.12
CA HIS A 147 11.81 -8.23 8.73
C HIS A 147 13.26 -7.97 9.16
N ARG A 148 13.73 -6.73 9.03
CA ARG A 148 15.12 -6.36 9.36
C ARG A 148 15.44 -6.44 10.85
N TYR A 149 14.49 -6.05 11.71
CA TYR A 149 14.73 -5.89 13.16
C TYR A 149 14.07 -6.95 14.05
N SER A 150 13.15 -7.75 13.51
CA SER A 150 12.53 -8.82 14.28
C SER A 150 13.51 -9.98 14.46
N THR A 151 13.51 -10.56 15.66
CA THR A 151 14.19 -11.82 15.97
C THR A 151 13.42 -13.04 15.43
N GLY A 152 12.15 -12.86 15.05
CA GLY A 152 11.27 -13.97 14.65
C GLY A 152 10.89 -14.92 15.78
N VAL A 153 11.33 -14.67 17.03
CA VAL A 153 11.11 -15.55 18.17
C VAL A 153 9.76 -15.23 18.83
N PRO A 154 8.80 -16.18 18.88
CA PRO A 154 7.55 -15.98 19.59
C PRO A 154 7.79 -15.68 21.08
N GLY A 155 7.15 -14.62 21.57
CA GLY A 155 7.26 -14.21 22.99
C GLY A 155 8.41 -13.25 23.30
N ASP A 156 9.29 -12.94 22.35
CA ASP A 156 10.33 -11.92 22.52
C ASP A 156 9.69 -10.51 22.60
N LEU A 157 9.56 -10.00 23.82
CA LEU A 157 8.97 -8.69 24.10
C LEU A 157 9.95 -7.55 23.83
N GLU A 158 11.25 -7.78 24.05
CA GLU A 158 12.30 -6.77 23.86
C GLU A 158 12.53 -6.52 22.37
N GLY A 159 12.69 -7.58 21.57
CA GLY A 159 12.76 -7.47 20.11
C GLY A 159 11.51 -6.84 19.51
N ARG A 160 10.31 -7.17 20.04
CA ARG A 160 9.07 -6.51 19.62
C ARG A 160 9.06 -5.02 19.94
N ALA A 161 9.56 -4.61 21.11
CA ALA A 161 9.65 -3.21 21.49
C ALA A 161 10.58 -2.43 20.53
N VAL A 162 11.69 -3.03 20.11
CA VAL A 162 12.60 -2.44 19.10
C VAL A 162 11.88 -2.24 17.76
N VAL A 163 11.23 -3.28 17.24
CA VAL A 163 10.48 -3.19 15.97
C VAL A 163 9.38 -2.13 16.07
N PHE A 164 8.62 -2.10 17.16
CA PHE A 164 7.56 -1.11 17.35
C PHE A 164 8.10 0.32 17.43
N GLY A 165 9.24 0.52 18.08
CA GLY A 165 9.92 1.81 18.11
C GLY A 165 10.30 2.30 16.70
N LYS A 166 10.90 1.43 15.89
CA LYS A 166 11.30 1.75 14.51
C LYS A 166 10.10 2.01 13.61
N VAL A 167 9.05 1.19 13.69
CA VAL A 167 7.82 1.38 12.91
C VAL A 167 7.10 2.66 13.31
N ARG A 168 7.00 2.98 14.61
CA ARG A 168 6.41 4.25 15.08
C ARG A 168 7.20 5.46 14.60
N ALA A 169 8.53 5.39 14.62
CA ALA A 169 9.37 6.46 14.08
C ALA A 169 9.14 6.65 12.56
N ALA A 170 9.07 5.56 11.80
CA ALA A 170 8.79 5.60 10.37
C ALA A 170 7.39 6.17 10.05
N LEU A 171 6.37 5.73 10.80
CA LEU A 171 5.01 6.26 10.68
C LEU A 171 4.94 7.75 11.04
N GLY A 172 5.60 8.17 12.12
CA GLY A 172 5.63 9.56 12.54
C GLY A 172 6.32 10.47 11.52
N GLU A 173 7.42 10.03 10.91
CA GLU A 173 8.09 10.78 9.84
C GLU A 173 7.20 10.91 8.59
N PHE A 174 6.50 9.84 8.21
CA PHE A 174 5.57 9.87 7.10
C PHE A 174 4.35 10.78 7.39
N GLU A 175 3.80 10.67 8.60
CA GLU A 175 2.67 11.47 9.06
C GLU A 175 2.99 12.96 9.13
N GLN A 176 4.20 13.35 9.56
CA GLN A 176 4.65 14.74 9.54
C GLN A 176 4.60 15.35 8.13
N LYS A 177 4.91 14.54 7.10
CA LYS A 177 4.93 15.02 5.71
C LYS A 177 3.56 15.02 5.05
N TYR A 178 2.70 14.07 5.37
CA TYR A 178 1.43 13.86 4.66
C TYR A 178 0.18 14.09 5.51
N HIS A 179 0.35 14.43 6.78
CA HIS A 179 -0.71 14.67 7.77
C HIS A 179 -1.63 13.48 8.01
N GLY A 180 -1.10 12.27 7.84
CA GLY A 180 -1.77 11.02 8.17
C GLY A 180 -1.04 9.80 7.64
N VAL A 181 -1.52 8.63 8.06
CA VAL A 181 -0.99 7.31 7.64
C VAL A 181 -2.02 6.47 6.90
N THR A 182 -3.28 6.90 6.87
CA THR A 182 -4.30 6.31 6.00
C THR A 182 -4.13 6.84 4.57
N CYS A 183 -4.48 6.02 3.58
CA CYS A 183 -4.47 6.41 2.19
C CYS A 183 -5.47 7.55 1.93
N PHE A 184 -6.57 7.62 2.69
CA PHE A 184 -7.52 8.75 2.64
C PHE A 184 -6.83 10.07 3.02
N ASP A 185 -6.16 10.12 4.17
CA ASP A 185 -5.49 11.34 4.65
C ASP A 185 -4.34 11.75 3.73
N VAL A 186 -3.52 10.77 3.32
CA VAL A 186 -2.36 10.97 2.44
C VAL A 186 -2.77 11.49 1.05
N LEU A 187 -3.95 11.08 0.56
CA LEU A 187 -4.54 11.58 -0.67
C LEU A 187 -5.46 12.78 -0.46
N ARG A 188 -5.61 13.27 0.77
CA ARG A 188 -6.46 14.40 1.15
C ARG A 188 -7.92 14.22 0.69
N GLY A 189 -8.43 13.00 0.86
CA GLY A 189 -9.80 12.61 0.51
C GLY A 189 -10.06 12.35 -0.97
N GLU A 190 -9.04 12.49 -1.84
CA GLU A 190 -9.19 12.16 -3.25
C GLU A 190 -9.06 10.65 -3.51
N PRO A 191 -9.72 10.11 -4.55
CA PRO A 191 -9.68 8.69 -4.85
C PRO A 191 -8.27 8.23 -5.27
N PRO A 192 -7.90 6.96 -4.97
CA PRO A 192 -6.61 6.38 -5.35
C PRO A 192 -6.59 6.01 -6.84
N VAL A 193 -6.33 7.01 -7.69
CA VAL A 193 -6.11 6.81 -9.13
C VAL A 193 -4.65 6.46 -9.44
N PRO A 194 -4.37 5.74 -10.55
CA PRO A 194 -3.01 5.42 -10.97
C PRO A 194 -2.10 6.66 -11.04
N PHE A 195 -0.82 6.45 -10.77
CA PHE A 195 0.27 7.44 -10.87
C PHE A 195 0.25 8.65 -9.91
N LYS A 196 -0.74 8.76 -9.01
CA LYS A 196 -0.80 9.87 -8.03
C LYS A 196 0.17 9.74 -6.85
N CYS A 197 0.69 8.54 -6.61
CA CYS A 197 1.46 8.21 -5.40
C CYS A 197 2.99 8.27 -5.58
N ALA A 198 3.52 8.75 -6.71
CA ALA A 198 4.95 8.66 -7.01
C ALA A 198 5.86 9.26 -5.91
N GLU A 199 5.51 10.44 -5.41
CA GLU A 199 6.28 11.08 -4.33
C GLU A 199 6.14 10.31 -2.99
N LYS A 200 4.97 9.71 -2.75
CA LYS A 200 4.67 8.93 -1.54
C LYS A 200 5.47 7.64 -1.53
N VAL A 201 5.57 6.97 -2.67
CA VAL A 201 6.44 5.80 -2.90
C VAL A 201 7.90 6.15 -2.65
N LYS A 202 8.41 7.23 -3.26
CA LYS A 202 9.78 7.69 -3.05
C LYS A 202 10.07 7.92 -1.56
N ASN A 203 9.21 8.67 -0.88
CA ASN A 203 9.46 9.07 0.51
C ASN A 203 9.31 7.88 1.47
N ALA A 204 8.39 6.93 1.22
CA ALA A 204 8.29 5.70 1.99
C ALA A 204 9.59 4.87 1.89
N ALA A 205 10.15 4.70 0.69
CA ALA A 205 11.41 3.99 0.50
C ALA A 205 12.59 4.71 1.18
N LEU A 206 12.66 6.04 1.09
CA LEU A 206 13.70 6.83 1.80
C LEU A 206 13.59 6.69 3.32
N ILE A 207 12.37 6.61 3.88
CA ILE A 207 12.17 6.38 5.31
C ILE A 207 12.72 5.01 5.71
N VAL A 208 12.47 3.96 4.93
CA VAL A 208 13.05 2.63 5.19
C VAL A 208 14.58 2.69 5.22
N GLU A 209 15.20 3.26 4.17
CA GLU A 209 16.66 3.42 4.09
C GLU A 209 17.21 4.21 5.29
N LYS A 210 16.50 5.24 5.74
CA LYS A 210 16.89 6.04 6.91
C LYS A 210 16.81 5.22 8.20
N MET A 211 15.75 4.44 8.39
CA MET A 211 15.61 3.59 9.57
C MET A 211 16.76 2.57 9.66
N GLN A 212 17.14 1.99 8.51
CA GLN A 212 18.26 1.05 8.36
C GLN A 212 19.61 1.70 8.70
N LYS A 213 19.89 2.90 8.19
CA LYS A 213 21.13 3.62 8.47
C LYS A 213 21.26 4.04 9.94
N ALA A 214 20.16 4.46 10.57
CA ALA A 214 20.13 4.86 11.97
C ALA A 214 20.40 3.70 12.96
N SER A 215 20.59 2.47 12.49
CA SER A 215 21.06 1.35 13.32
C SER A 215 22.52 0.95 13.09
N GLU A 216 23.18 1.52 12.09
CA GLU A 216 24.58 1.22 11.76
C GLU A 216 25.56 2.21 12.41
N GLU A 217 25.06 3.36 12.89
CA GLU A 217 25.87 4.29 13.69
C GLU A 217 26.01 3.73 15.11
N PRO A 218 27.24 3.40 15.56
CA PRO A 218 27.45 2.89 16.91
C PRO A 218 27.05 3.96 17.92
N ALA A 219 26.31 3.56 18.95
CA ALA A 219 26.06 4.38 20.12
C ALA A 219 27.41 4.79 20.72
N SER A 220 27.79 6.05 20.51
CA SER A 220 28.99 6.69 21.05
C SER A 220 28.82 7.01 22.53
#